data_AF-A0A350JG57-F1
#
_entry.id   AF-A0A350JG57-F1
#
_cell.length_a   1.000
_cell.length_b   1.000
_cell.length_c   1.000
_cell.angle_alpha   90.00
_cell.angle_beta   90.00
_cell.angle_gamma   90.00
#
_symmetry.space_group_name_H-M   'P 1'
#
loop_
_entity.id
_entity.type
_entity.pdbx_description
1 polymer ?
#
loop_
_entity_poly.entity_id
_entity_poly.type
_entity_poly.pdbx_seq_one_letter_code
_entity_poly.pdbx_strand_id
1 'polypeptide(L)'
;MPVGMVRSLATEYGVDKKSRSFRPWSHVVCLLYCQLTHCIGLNDLCDALRHHSAKLFAVRGATPPSRNGLSNANRERNADMMEALFWKMLEHLQNQFPGSTGLAH
;
A
#
# COMPACT_ATOMS: atom_id res chain seq x y z
N MET A 1 0.56 1.89 10.53
CA MET A 1 -0.59 1.05 10.10
C MET A 1 -0.74 -0.16 11.02
N PRO A 2 -1.94 -0.35 11.62
CA PRO A 2 -2.27 -1.53 12.42
C PRO A 2 -2.01 -2.85 11.68
N VAL A 3 -1.54 -3.87 12.42
CA VAL A 3 -1.33 -5.21 11.87
C VAL A 3 -2.68 -5.82 11.49
N GLY A 4 -2.76 -6.48 10.33
CA GLY A 4 -3.98 -7.16 9.89
C GLY A 4 -5.00 -6.29 9.13
N MET A 5 -4.98 -4.96 9.29
CA MET A 5 -5.93 -4.04 8.62
C MET A 5 -5.95 -4.22 7.09
N VAL A 6 -4.77 -4.20 6.46
CA VAL A 6 -4.64 -4.39 5.00
C VAL A 6 -5.13 -5.77 4.56
N ARG A 7 -4.95 -6.81 5.38
CA ARG A 7 -5.44 -8.16 5.07
C ARG A 7 -6.97 -8.24 5.16
N SER A 8 -7.55 -7.62 6.18
CA SER A 8 -9.01 -7.55 6.36
C SER A 8 -9.65 -6.87 5.16
N LEU A 9 -9.18 -5.67 4.83
CA LEU A 9 -9.68 -4.91 3.68
C LEU A 9 -9.44 -5.65 2.37
N ALA A 10 -8.29 -6.30 2.20
CA ALA A 10 -8.04 -7.08 0.98
C ALA A 10 -9.06 -8.20 0.78
N THR A 11 -9.55 -8.81 1.87
CA THR A 11 -10.58 -9.86 1.82
C THR A 11 -11.96 -9.27 1.53
N GLU A 12 -12.31 -8.19 2.21
CA GLU A 12 -13.58 -7.47 2.08
C GLU A 12 -13.80 -6.97 0.64
N TYR A 13 -12.77 -6.35 0.05
CA TYR A 13 -12.81 -5.81 -1.31
C TYR A 13 -12.38 -6.82 -2.39
N GLY A 14 -12.12 -8.08 -2.02
CA GLY A 14 -11.74 -9.16 -2.95
C GLY A 14 -10.42 -8.97 -3.68
N VAL A 15 -9.52 -8.12 -3.16
CA VAL A 15 -8.19 -7.84 -3.71
C VAL A 15 -7.22 -9.01 -3.48
N ASP A 16 -7.43 -9.77 -2.41
CA ASP A 16 -6.71 -11.01 -2.12
C ASP A 16 -6.88 -12.06 -3.23
N LYS A 17 -8.09 -12.20 -3.79
CA LYS A 17 -8.40 -13.11 -4.91
C LYS A 17 -7.64 -12.75 -6.19
N LYS A 18 -7.23 -11.49 -6.33
CA LYS A 18 -6.44 -10.96 -7.46
C LYS A 18 -4.95 -10.84 -7.13
N SER A 19 -4.48 -11.56 -6.11
CA SER A 19 -3.09 -11.53 -5.66
C SER A 19 -2.45 -12.90 -5.78
N ARG A 20 -1.72 -13.14 -6.89
CA ARG A 20 -0.92 -14.38 -7.10
C ARG A 20 0.39 -14.30 -6.31
N SER A 21 1.40 -13.65 -6.86
CA SER A 21 2.74 -13.52 -6.25
C SER A 21 2.96 -12.16 -5.60
N PHE A 22 2.28 -11.12 -6.11
CA PHE A 22 2.35 -9.77 -5.56
C PHE A 22 1.25 -9.59 -4.52
N ARG A 23 1.61 -9.49 -3.25
CA ARG A 23 0.63 -9.45 -2.15
C ARG A 23 -0.01 -8.07 -2.02
N PRO A 24 -1.23 -7.94 -1.47
CA PRO A 24 -1.86 -6.63 -1.22
C PRO A 24 -0.98 -5.73 -0.35
N TRP A 25 -0.29 -6.30 0.66
CA TRP A 25 0.67 -5.56 1.48
C TRP A 25 1.83 -4.95 0.66
N SER A 26 2.48 -5.74 -0.19
CA SER A 26 3.55 -5.26 -1.06
C SER A 26 3.08 -4.14 -2.00
N HIS A 27 1.81 -4.19 -2.43
CA HIS A 27 1.21 -3.17 -3.27
C HIS A 27 0.94 -1.86 -2.53
N VAL A 28 0.37 -1.93 -1.33
CA VAL A 28 0.20 -0.75 -0.46
C VAL A 28 1.55 -0.08 -0.22
N VAL A 29 2.58 -0.85 0.18
CA VAL A 29 3.91 -0.30 0.45
C VAL A 29 4.52 0.34 -0.81
N CYS A 30 4.33 -0.26 -1.97
CA CYS A 30 4.78 0.30 -3.25
C CYS A 30 4.10 1.63 -3.57
N LEU A 31 2.78 1.73 -3.39
CA LEU A 31 2.04 2.97 -3.63
C LEU A 31 2.44 4.06 -2.63
N LEU A 32 2.63 3.72 -1.36
CA LEU A 32 3.12 4.67 -0.35
C LEU A 32 4.50 5.21 -0.72
N TYR A 33 5.42 4.33 -1.11
CA TYR A 33 6.76 4.74 -1.56
C TYR A 33 6.65 5.72 -2.72
N CYS A 34 5.84 5.40 -3.74
CA CYS A 34 5.62 6.25 -4.90
C CYS A 34 5.12 7.65 -4.53
N GLN A 35 4.20 7.76 -3.56
CA GLN A 35 3.68 9.05 -3.10
C GLN A 35 4.73 9.85 -2.30
N LEU A 36 5.53 9.17 -1.47
CA LEU A 36 6.55 9.81 -0.64
C LEU A 36 7.76 10.28 -1.43
N THR A 37 8.14 9.57 -2.50
CA THR A 37 9.33 9.87 -3.30
C THR A 37 9.02 10.60 -4.59
N HIS A 38 7.73 10.87 -4.87
CA HIS A 38 7.27 11.46 -6.13
C HIS A 38 7.84 10.74 -7.38
N CYS A 39 7.88 9.41 -7.36
CA CYS A 39 8.38 8.63 -8.49
C CYS A 39 7.63 8.99 -9.79
N ILE A 40 8.38 9.26 -10.86
CA ILE A 40 7.85 9.80 -12.13
C ILE A 40 7.28 8.68 -13.02
N GLY A 41 7.63 7.42 -12.78
CA GLY A 41 7.11 6.30 -13.58
C GLY A 41 7.28 4.91 -12.95
N LEU A 42 6.58 3.93 -13.53
CA LEU A 42 6.58 2.54 -13.03
C LEU A 42 7.96 1.88 -13.06
N ASN A 43 8.80 2.19 -14.05
CA ASN A 43 10.14 1.60 -14.14
C ASN A 43 11.03 2.09 -13.00
N ASP A 44 11.10 3.41 -12.83
CA ASP A 44 11.85 4.06 -11.74
C ASP A 44 11.43 3.51 -10.37
N LEU A 45 10.12 3.41 -10.13
CA LEU A 45 9.57 2.84 -8.91
C LEU A 45 9.98 1.37 -8.70
N CYS A 46 9.85 0.53 -9.73
CA CYS A 46 10.21 -0.89 -9.61
C CYS A 46 11.70 -1.07 -9.37
N ASP A 47 12.55 -0.31 -10.05
CA ASP A 47 14.00 -0.43 -9.94
C ASP A 47 14.51 0.12 -8.61
N ALA A 48 13.96 1.24 -8.12
CA ALA A 48 14.24 1.76 -6.78
C ALA A 48 13.86 0.75 -5.67
N LEU A 49 12.67 0.14 -5.76
CA LEU A 49 12.23 -0.86 -4.78
C LEU A 49 13.04 -2.16 -4.85
N ARG A 50 13.51 -2.57 -6.04
CA ARG A 50 14.43 -3.71 -6.19
C ARG A 50 15.79 -3.41 -5.60
N HIS A 51 16.33 -2.22 -5.86
CA HIS A 51 17.60 -1.77 -5.31
C HIS A 51 17.56 -1.76 -3.76
N HIS A 52 16.41 -1.42 -3.19
CA HIS A 52 16.17 -1.43 -1.74
C HIS A 52 15.43 -2.69 -1.24
N SER A 53 15.51 -3.81 -1.95
CA SER A 53 14.74 -5.03 -1.64
C SER A 53 14.91 -5.55 -0.21
N ALA A 54 16.12 -5.52 0.35
CA ALA A 54 16.37 -5.92 1.74
C ALA A 54 15.66 -5.00 2.76
N LYS A 55 15.72 -3.68 2.53
CA LYS A 55 15.03 -2.68 3.36
C LYS A 55 13.51 -2.81 3.22
N LEU A 56 13.03 -3.05 2.01
CA LEU A 56 11.63 -3.30 1.72
C LEU A 56 11.14 -4.56 2.45
N PHE A 57 11.94 -5.63 2.47
CA PHE A 57 11.58 -6.86 3.18
C PHE A 57 11.45 -6.63 4.70
N ALA A 58 12.28 -5.75 5.29
CA ALA A 58 12.13 -5.36 6.70
C ALA A 58 10.77 -4.69 7.00
N VAL A 59 10.10 -4.14 5.98
CA VAL A 59 8.73 -3.63 6.07
C VAL A 59 7.73 -4.80 6.03
N ARG A 60 7.73 -5.61 7.09
CA ARG A 60 6.81 -6.74 7.33
C ARG A 60 6.74 -7.74 6.15
N GLY A 61 7.88 -8.03 5.52
CA GLY A 61 7.98 -8.97 4.41
C GLY A 61 7.41 -8.45 3.09
N ALA A 62 7.38 -7.13 2.88
CA ALA A 62 7.03 -6.56 1.58
C ALA A 62 8.06 -6.98 0.52
N THR A 63 7.58 -7.18 -0.70
CA THR A 63 8.40 -7.63 -1.83
C THR A 63 8.34 -6.64 -2.98
N PRO A 64 9.44 -6.43 -3.71
CA PRO A 64 9.45 -5.49 -4.82
C PRO A 64 8.56 -6.02 -5.96
N PRO A 65 7.77 -5.15 -6.62
CA PRO A 65 7.00 -5.56 -7.78
C PRO A 65 7.87 -5.77 -9.03
N SER A 66 7.31 -6.49 -10.00
CA SER A 66 7.71 -6.34 -11.41
C SER A 66 6.85 -5.27 -12.07
N ARG A 67 7.35 -4.62 -13.14
CA ARG A 67 6.58 -3.61 -13.89
C ARG A 67 5.21 -4.13 -14.33
N ASN A 68 5.18 -5.31 -14.93
CA ASN A 68 3.93 -5.94 -15.40
C ASN A 68 3.04 -6.35 -14.22
N GLY A 69 3.63 -6.84 -13.12
CA GLY A 69 2.89 -7.20 -11.92
C GLY A 69 2.22 -5.98 -11.27
N LEU A 70 2.93 -4.85 -11.18
CA LEU A 70 2.40 -3.59 -10.64
C LEU A 70 1.33 -2.99 -11.56
N SER A 71 1.60 -2.92 -12.86
CA SER A 71 0.64 -2.41 -13.85
C SER A 71 -0.66 -3.22 -13.82
N ASN A 72 -0.57 -4.56 -13.79
CA ASN A 72 -1.73 -5.42 -13.65
C ASN A 72 -2.43 -5.24 -12.30
N ALA A 73 -1.69 -5.12 -11.20
CA ALA A 73 -2.28 -4.87 -9.88
C ALA A 73 -3.04 -3.54 -9.83
N ASN A 74 -2.52 -2.48 -10.42
CA ASN A 74 -3.19 -1.17 -10.50
C ASN A 74 -4.47 -1.23 -11.33
N ARG A 75 -4.50 -2.04 -12.40
CA ARG A 75 -5.68 -2.17 -13.26
C ARG A 75 -6.76 -3.05 -12.62
N GLU A 76 -6.36 -4.16 -12.02
CA GLU A 76 -7.31 -5.22 -11.65
C GLU A 76 -7.83 -5.10 -10.22
N ARG A 77 -7.10 -4.47 -9.30
CA ARG A 77 -7.49 -4.40 -7.89
C ARG A 77 -8.43 -3.23 -7.66
N ASN A 78 -9.47 -3.47 -6.87
CA ASN A 78 -10.43 -2.42 -6.55
C ASN A 78 -9.73 -1.28 -5.79
N ALA A 79 -9.82 -0.06 -6.34
CA ALA A 79 -9.27 1.16 -5.74
C ALA A 79 -9.95 1.50 -4.40
N ASP A 80 -11.21 1.10 -4.21
CA ASP A 80 -11.98 1.33 -2.99
C ASP A 80 -11.28 0.73 -1.75
N MET A 81 -10.50 -0.34 -1.92
CA MET A 81 -9.69 -0.91 -0.83
C MET A 81 -8.64 0.10 -0.32
N MET A 82 -8.00 0.84 -1.23
CA MET A 82 -6.96 1.81 -0.89
C MET A 82 -7.58 3.05 -0.24
N GLU A 83 -8.74 3.49 -0.71
CA GLU A 83 -9.51 4.56 -0.09
C GLU A 83 -9.96 4.18 1.33
N ALA A 84 -10.55 2.99 1.51
CA ALA A 84 -10.94 2.51 2.82
C ALA A 84 -9.75 2.37 3.78
N LEU A 85 -8.59 1.95 3.27
CA LEU A 85 -7.35 1.91 4.04
C LEU A 85 -6.90 3.30 4.47
N PHE A 86 -7.01 4.31 3.60
CA PHE A 86 -6.69 5.69 3.93
C PHE A 86 -7.58 6.19 5.08
N TRP A 87 -8.90 6.10 4.94
CA TRP A 87 -9.84 6.59 5.96
C TRP A 87 -9.68 5.87 7.30
N LYS A 88 -9.53 4.54 7.30
CA LYS A 88 -9.26 3.77 8.53
C LYS A 88 -7.93 4.15 9.18
N MET A 89 -6.90 4.45 8.38
CA MET A 89 -5.62 4.88 8.92
C MET A 89 -5.69 6.30 9.48
N LEU A 90 -6.43 7.20 8.82
CA LEU A 90 -6.67 8.55 9.32
C LEU A 90 -7.41 8.50 10.67
N GLU A 91 -8.54 7.80 10.75
CA GLU A 91 -9.31 7.61 11.98
C GLU A 91 -8.43 7.04 13.10
N HIS A 92 -7.62 6.03 12.79
CA HIS A 92 -6.69 5.44 13.76
C HIS A 92 -5.66 6.44 14.29
N LEU A 93 -5.11 7.29 13.42
CA LEU A 93 -4.15 8.33 13.82
C LEU A 93 -4.84 9.43 14.65
N GLN A 94 -6.05 9.85 14.26
CA GLN A 94 -6.82 10.86 14.99
C GLN A 94 -7.13 10.41 16.42
N ASN A 95 -7.50 9.13 16.58
CA ASN A 95 -7.75 8.54 17.89
C ASN A 95 -6.49 8.39 18.75
N GLN A 96 -5.31 8.18 18.15
CA GLN A 96 -4.05 8.10 18.90
C GLN A 96 -3.47 9.47 19.27
N PHE A 97 -3.75 10.49 18.47
CA PHE A 97 -3.22 11.84 18.64
C PHE A 97 -4.34 12.88 18.65
N PRO A 98 -5.18 12.91 19.70
CA PRO A 98 -6.28 13.87 19.82
C PRO A 98 -5.70 15.29 19.86
N GLY A 99 -5.90 16.05 18.77
CA GLY A 99 -5.39 17.42 18.59
C GLY A 99 -4.41 17.64 17.43
N SER A 100 -3.95 16.58 16.75
CA SER A 100 -2.96 16.68 15.65
C SER A 100 -3.55 16.97 14.27
N THR A 101 -4.85 16.74 14.06
CA THR A 101 -5.53 17.00 12.79
C THR A 101 -6.58 18.08 12.99
N GLY A 102 -6.34 19.29 12.47
CA GLY A 102 -7.28 20.41 12.47
C GLY A 102 -8.49 20.20 11.52
N LEU A 103 -9.07 19.00 11.51
CA LEU A 103 -10.35 18.69 10.90
C LEU A 103 -11.35 18.41 12.02
N ALA A 104 -11.56 19.42 12.86
CA ALA A 104 -12.74 19.47 13.72
C ALA A 104 -13.89 19.97 12.85
N HIS A 105 -14.80 19.07 12.49
CA HIS A 105 -16.17 19.42 12.12
C HIS A 105 -17.09 18.88 13.20
#